data_AF-A0A2T4V5K7-F1
#
_entry.id   AF-A0A2T4V5K7-F1
#
_cell.length_a   1.000
_cell.length_b   1.000
_cell.length_c   1.000
_cell.angle_alpha   90.00
_cell.angle_beta   90.00
_cell.angle_gamma   90.00
#
_symmetry.space_group_name_H-M   'P 1'
#
loop_
_entity.id
_entity.type
_entity.pdbx_description
1 polymer ?
#
loop_
_entity_poly.entity_id
_entity_poly.type
_entity_poly.pdbx_seq_one_letter_code
_entity_poly.pdbx_strand_id
1 'polypeptide(L)'
;MGRSTDEHVTNPDGTTPHVEVEKGTENGACLTGHESRYRPSSCSYRWQALTESKENRKRLYDKTPTAGVRTKSAPQGFLATSAYLSEKKNLVPSQYSTLVALPQEGDWHLDGPHRDTMKNPGGQHIRRGKNFTKDTWPYWHNSHHLIPKGVLNETIAKIPDADCQMLVRLALLRAQYNINHHVNVIILPQDMEVARVLGLPRHLILEDGSWVIEDCPKFNHAAYNMNVLGRLKPIINRYKTACDNELRKNCDTSQFKLSKEELEELSRDCYKSVTEFGTAHPGSPISDMPPMRG
;
A
#
# COMPACT_ATOMS: atom_id res chain seq x y z
N MET A 1 -19.57 5.78 13.52
CA MET A 1 -18.35 5.12 14.03
C MET A 1 -18.62 3.62 14.11
N GLY A 2 -18.34 2.88 13.04
CA GLY A 2 -18.37 1.41 13.08
C GLY A 2 -17.09 0.91 13.73
N ARG A 3 -17.20 0.05 14.74
CA ARG A 3 -16.04 -0.65 15.31
C ARG A 3 -15.37 -1.44 14.19
N SER A 4 -14.03 -1.38 14.14
CA SER A 4 -13.23 -2.23 13.28
C SER A 4 -13.63 -3.69 13.51
N THR A 5 -14.16 -4.37 12.51
CA THR A 5 -14.41 -5.81 12.55
C THR A 5 -13.10 -6.59 12.36
N ASP A 6 -12.07 -6.21 13.15
CA ASP A 6 -10.77 -6.88 13.26
C ASP A 6 -10.88 -8.24 14.00
N GLU A 7 -12.09 -8.77 14.17
CA GLU A 7 -12.29 -10.09 14.72
C GLU A 7 -11.82 -11.12 13.70
N HIS A 8 -10.76 -11.82 14.07
CA HIS A 8 -10.29 -13.00 13.38
C HIS A 8 -11.47 -13.94 13.14
N VAL A 9 -11.74 -14.23 11.88
CA VAL A 9 -12.70 -15.28 11.49
C VAL A 9 -12.23 -16.58 12.13
N THR A 10 -13.05 -17.20 12.97
CA THR A 10 -12.76 -18.51 13.55
C THR A 10 -13.40 -19.61 12.70
N ASN A 11 -12.67 -20.69 12.50
CA ASN A 11 -13.22 -21.93 11.95
C ASN A 11 -14.29 -22.50 12.92
N PRO A 12 -15.20 -23.36 12.43
CA PRO A 12 -16.17 -24.05 13.29
C PRO A 12 -15.55 -24.88 14.43
N ASP A 13 -14.28 -25.27 14.30
CA ASP A 13 -13.50 -26.01 15.31
C ASP A 13 -12.76 -25.08 16.31
N GLY A 14 -12.97 -23.77 16.22
CA GLY A 14 -12.33 -22.76 17.08
C GLY A 14 -10.93 -22.33 16.65
N THR A 15 -10.37 -22.89 15.57
CA THR A 15 -9.05 -22.48 15.06
C THR A 15 -9.14 -21.22 14.20
N THR A 16 -8.07 -20.43 14.10
CA THR A 16 -8.05 -19.24 13.24
C THR A 16 -7.38 -19.56 11.90
N PRO A 17 -8.03 -19.33 10.74
CA PRO A 17 -7.46 -19.57 9.41
C PRO A 17 -6.47 -18.47 8.98
N HIS A 18 -6.23 -17.46 9.82
CA HIS A 18 -5.14 -16.52 9.68
C HIS A 18 -3.80 -17.24 9.87
N VAL A 19 -2.87 -17.04 8.93
CA VAL A 19 -1.54 -17.65 8.96
C VAL A 19 -0.48 -16.56 8.86
N GLU A 20 0.34 -16.43 9.90
CA GLU A 20 1.57 -15.65 9.87
C GLU A 20 2.76 -16.57 9.59
N VAL A 21 3.55 -16.23 8.58
CA VAL A 21 4.81 -16.93 8.26
C VAL A 21 5.96 -16.00 8.63
N GLU A 22 6.76 -16.38 9.61
CA GLU A 22 7.94 -15.61 9.99
C GLU A 22 9.02 -15.68 8.91
N LYS A 23 9.64 -14.53 8.62
CA LYS A 23 10.73 -14.38 7.64
C LYS A 23 10.39 -14.89 6.24
N GLY A 24 9.11 -15.05 5.90
CA GLY A 24 8.63 -15.50 4.60
C GLY A 24 7.61 -14.52 4.01
N THR A 25 7.72 -14.28 2.71
CA THR A 25 6.76 -13.46 1.94
C THR A 25 5.54 -14.26 1.48
N GLU A 26 5.72 -15.58 1.32
CA GLU A 26 4.73 -16.51 0.81
C GLU A 26 3.97 -17.27 1.90
N ASN A 27 2.88 -17.95 1.49
CA ASN A 27 2.10 -18.90 2.30
C ASN A 27 1.36 -18.33 3.53
N GLY A 28 1.47 -17.02 3.80
CA GLY A 28 0.65 -16.35 4.79
C GLY A 28 -0.81 -16.19 4.34
N ALA A 29 -1.71 -15.97 5.30
CA ALA A 29 -3.14 -15.75 5.05
C ALA A 29 -3.66 -14.64 5.97
N CYS A 30 -4.07 -13.51 5.39
CA CYS A 30 -4.51 -12.35 6.15
C CYS A 30 -5.45 -11.47 5.33
N LEU A 31 -6.58 -11.02 5.89
CA LEU A 31 -7.51 -10.10 5.23
C LEU A 31 -7.50 -8.70 5.83
N THR A 32 -6.62 -8.46 6.80
CA THR A 32 -6.47 -7.20 7.51
C THR A 32 -5.06 -6.67 7.36
N GLY A 33 -4.87 -5.36 7.60
CA GLY A 33 -3.56 -4.72 7.61
C GLY A 33 -3.16 -4.33 9.03
N HIS A 34 -3.28 -5.28 9.98
CA HIS A 34 -3.12 -5.00 11.41
C HIS A 34 -1.65 -4.78 11.81
N GLU A 35 -0.69 -5.46 11.17
CA GLU A 35 0.73 -5.31 11.47
C GLU A 35 1.35 -4.15 10.68
N SER A 36 1.32 -2.98 11.30
CA SER A 36 1.87 -1.74 10.74
C SER A 36 3.36 -1.55 11.02
N ARG A 37 4.01 -2.38 11.82
CA ARG A 37 5.45 -2.31 12.12
C ARG A 37 6.23 -3.05 11.04
N TYR A 38 7.49 -2.65 10.86
CA TYR A 38 8.42 -3.42 10.05
C TYR A 38 8.90 -4.63 10.83
N ARG A 39 8.42 -5.83 10.46
CA ARG A 39 8.83 -7.10 11.03
C ARG A 39 8.96 -8.12 9.89
N PRO A 40 10.02 -8.95 9.87
CA PRO A 40 10.14 -10.05 8.90
C PRO A 40 9.02 -11.09 9.07
N SER A 41 7.89 -10.87 8.40
CA SER A 41 6.65 -11.62 8.57
C SER A 41 5.71 -11.39 7.40
N SER A 42 4.95 -12.42 7.03
CA SER A 42 3.96 -12.34 5.98
C SER A 42 2.84 -11.33 6.25
N CYS A 43 2.59 -10.96 7.51
CA CYS A 43 1.57 -9.99 7.91
C CYS A 43 2.05 -8.53 7.84
N SER A 44 3.38 -8.29 7.84
CA SER A 44 3.93 -6.94 7.77
C SER A 44 3.96 -6.44 6.33
N TYR A 45 2.96 -5.64 5.95
CA TYR A 45 2.90 -5.05 4.60
C TYR A 45 4.12 -4.16 4.29
N ARG A 46 4.73 -3.53 5.30
CA ARG A 46 5.96 -2.75 5.10
C ARG A 46 7.16 -3.65 4.76
N TRP A 47 7.28 -4.79 5.45
CA TRP A 47 8.36 -5.74 5.16
C TRP A 47 8.15 -6.44 3.81
N GLN A 48 6.91 -6.84 3.50
CA GLN A 48 6.53 -7.41 2.21
C GLN A 48 6.86 -6.44 1.06
N ALA A 49 6.46 -5.17 1.18
CA ALA A 49 6.74 -4.15 0.17
C ALA A 49 8.25 -3.91 -0.04
N LEU A 50 9.04 -3.86 1.03
CA LEU A 50 10.48 -3.67 0.93
C LEU A 50 11.18 -4.89 0.31
N THR A 51 10.80 -6.10 0.72
CA THR A 51 11.39 -7.36 0.21
C THR A 51 11.19 -7.47 -1.29
N GLU A 52 9.95 -7.33 -1.76
CA GLU A 52 9.63 -7.36 -3.19
C GLU A 52 10.27 -6.20 -3.96
N SER A 53 10.39 -5.03 -3.33
CA SER A 53 11.09 -3.91 -3.97
C SER A 53 12.57 -4.23 -4.21
N LYS A 54 13.23 -4.90 -3.26
CA LYS A 54 14.64 -5.31 -3.41
C LYS A 54 14.83 -6.39 -4.46
N GLU A 55 13.92 -7.35 -4.50
CA GLU A 55 14.02 -8.50 -5.40
C GLU A 55 13.66 -8.12 -6.85
N ASN A 56 12.53 -7.44 -7.04
CA ASN A 56 11.92 -7.31 -8.36
C ASN A 56 11.77 -5.86 -8.84
N ARG A 57 11.88 -4.85 -7.96
CA ARG A 57 11.55 -3.45 -8.29
C ARG A 57 12.70 -2.47 -8.02
N LYS A 58 13.93 -2.96 -7.92
CA LYS A 58 15.12 -2.16 -7.55
C LYS A 58 15.30 -0.93 -8.42
N ARG A 59 15.12 -1.08 -9.74
CA ARG A 59 15.24 0.02 -10.73
C ARG A 59 14.27 1.17 -10.50
N LEU A 60 13.15 0.93 -9.82
CA LEU A 60 12.16 1.95 -9.51
C LEU A 60 12.65 2.88 -8.39
N TYR A 61 13.33 2.31 -7.39
CA TYR A 61 13.65 2.98 -6.12
C TYR A 61 15.11 3.43 -5.99
N ASP A 62 16.05 2.73 -6.62
CA ASP A 62 17.48 3.07 -6.59
C ASP A 62 17.78 4.20 -7.58
N LYS A 63 17.19 5.36 -7.30
CA LYS A 63 17.35 6.59 -8.06
C LYS A 63 17.86 7.70 -7.16
N THR A 64 18.78 8.50 -7.68
CA THR A 64 19.36 9.65 -6.96
C THR A 64 18.76 10.95 -7.51
N PRO A 65 18.00 11.72 -6.71
CA PRO A 65 17.54 13.05 -7.09
C PRO A 65 18.69 14.00 -7.44
N THR A 66 18.47 14.83 -8.45
CA THR A 66 19.39 15.91 -8.83
C THR A 66 18.74 17.27 -8.62
N ALA A 67 19.53 18.35 -8.62
CA ALA A 67 19.03 19.71 -8.45
C ALA A 67 18.01 20.14 -9.52
N GLY A 68 18.05 19.54 -10.71
CA GLY A 68 17.11 19.83 -11.81
C GLY A 68 15.68 19.33 -11.57
N VAL A 69 15.44 18.53 -10.52
CA VAL A 69 14.11 17.99 -10.19
C VAL A 69 13.30 18.93 -9.27
N ARG A 70 13.88 20.08 -8.87
CA ARG A 70 13.22 21.05 -8.01
C ARG A 70 12.07 21.76 -8.73
N THR A 71 10.87 21.54 -8.24
CA THR A 71 9.66 22.22 -8.73
C THR A 71 9.15 23.29 -7.78
N LYS A 72 9.30 23.07 -6.48
CA LYS A 72 9.07 24.09 -5.45
C LYS A 72 10.38 24.82 -5.14
N SER A 73 10.30 26.13 -4.93
CA SER A 73 11.45 26.93 -4.51
C SER A 73 11.99 26.42 -3.17
N ALA A 74 13.29 26.18 -3.11
CA ALA A 74 13.99 25.71 -1.92
C ALA A 74 15.42 26.26 -1.91
N PRO A 75 16.04 26.45 -0.73
CA PRO A 75 17.44 26.83 -0.63
C PRO A 75 18.36 25.87 -1.40
N GLN A 76 19.52 26.36 -1.84
CA GLN A 76 20.50 25.52 -2.50
C GLN A 76 20.90 24.35 -1.60
N GLY A 77 20.84 23.14 -2.16
CA GLY A 77 21.14 21.90 -1.45
C GLY A 77 19.91 21.22 -0.84
N PHE A 78 18.70 21.77 -1.02
CA PHE A 78 17.47 21.23 -0.43
C PHE A 78 16.36 20.98 -1.46
N LEU A 79 15.41 20.14 -1.08
CA LEU A 79 14.11 19.94 -1.69
C LEU A 79 13.03 20.42 -0.71
N ALA A 80 12.10 21.24 -1.19
CA ALA A 80 10.87 21.51 -0.43
C ALA A 80 10.00 20.25 -0.43
N THR A 81 9.37 19.99 0.71
CA THR A 81 8.53 18.80 0.90
C THR A 81 7.06 19.15 0.85
N SER A 82 6.24 18.10 0.91
CA SER A 82 4.80 18.17 1.05
C SER A 82 4.34 18.17 2.52
N ALA A 83 5.26 18.27 3.49
CA ALA A 83 4.90 18.37 4.90
C ALA A 83 4.09 19.63 5.17
N TYR A 84 3.03 19.52 5.96
CA TYR A 84 2.10 20.63 6.22
C TYR A 84 1.75 20.75 7.70
N LEU A 85 1.26 21.92 8.11
CA LEU A 85 0.71 22.11 9.45
C LEU A 85 -0.76 21.66 9.48
N SER A 86 -1.08 20.77 10.41
CA SER A 86 -2.47 20.47 10.76
C SER A 86 -3.19 21.67 11.35
N GLU A 87 -4.52 21.61 11.49
CA GLU A 87 -5.32 22.64 12.18
C GLU A 87 -4.81 22.95 13.59
N LYS A 88 -4.30 21.91 14.28
CA LYS A 88 -3.67 22.02 15.60
C LYS A 88 -2.23 22.57 15.56
N LYS A 89 -1.79 23.09 14.40
CA LYS A 89 -0.46 23.65 14.13
C LYS A 89 0.71 22.68 14.35
N ASN A 90 0.44 21.38 14.36
CA ASN A 90 1.49 20.36 14.36
C ASN A 90 1.89 20.02 12.94
N LEU A 91 3.20 19.88 12.69
CA LEU A 91 3.72 19.40 11.42
C LEU A 91 3.27 17.94 11.18
N VAL A 92 2.84 17.65 9.97
CA VAL A 92 2.42 16.31 9.53
C VAL A 92 3.31 15.88 8.35
N PRO A 93 4.06 14.76 8.48
CA PRO A 93 4.29 14.00 9.70
C PRO A 93 5.16 14.76 10.71
N SER A 94 4.98 14.49 12.00
CA SER A 94 5.71 15.18 13.08
C SER A 94 7.21 14.88 13.12
N GLN A 95 7.64 13.75 12.55
CA GLN A 95 9.06 13.33 12.48
C GLN A 95 9.73 13.68 11.15
N TYR A 96 9.08 14.52 10.35
CA TYR A 96 9.56 14.93 9.03
C TYR A 96 9.95 16.41 9.02
N SER A 97 10.16 16.98 7.85
CA SER A 97 10.57 18.38 7.69
C SER A 97 9.91 18.99 6.46
N THR A 98 9.75 20.31 6.45
CA THR A 98 9.36 21.09 5.26
C THR A 98 10.48 21.18 4.21
N LEU A 99 11.72 20.83 4.59
CA LEU A 99 12.89 20.76 3.73
C LEU A 99 13.66 19.46 3.97
N VAL A 100 14.01 18.75 2.90
CA VAL A 100 14.98 17.62 2.94
C VAL A 100 16.24 18.04 2.19
N ALA A 101 17.42 17.69 2.73
CA ALA A 101 18.66 17.87 2.00
C ALA A 101 18.65 17.02 0.71
N LEU A 102 19.19 17.54 -0.39
CA LEU A 102 19.41 16.75 -1.59
C LEU A 102 20.25 15.51 -1.22
N PRO A 103 19.75 14.30 -1.47
CA PRO A 103 20.47 13.09 -1.13
C PRO A 103 21.70 12.93 -2.01
N GLN A 104 22.68 12.21 -1.48
CA GLN A 104 23.79 11.67 -2.25
C GLN A 104 23.41 10.32 -2.84
N GLU A 105 24.22 9.83 -3.78
CA GLU A 105 24.05 8.49 -4.32
C GLU A 105 23.99 7.44 -3.21
N GLY A 106 23.02 6.53 -3.28
CA GLY A 106 22.83 5.50 -2.27
C GLY A 106 22.04 5.93 -1.03
N ASP A 107 21.86 7.22 -0.75
CA ASP A 107 21.10 7.68 0.42
C ASP A 107 19.65 7.20 0.36
N TRP A 108 19.05 7.13 -0.83
CA TRP A 108 17.65 6.72 -1.02
C TRP A 108 17.46 5.30 -1.51
N HIS A 109 18.54 4.57 -1.82
CA HIS A 109 18.47 3.22 -2.36
C HIS A 109 17.88 2.24 -1.34
N LEU A 110 17.32 1.14 -1.81
CA LEU A 110 16.61 0.15 -0.96
C LEU A 110 17.52 -0.50 0.10
N ASP A 111 18.80 -0.68 -0.20
CA ASP A 111 19.82 -1.18 0.72
C ASP A 111 20.59 -0.06 1.43
N GLY A 112 20.23 1.19 1.14
CA GLY A 112 20.85 2.38 1.67
C GLY A 112 20.44 2.74 3.11
N PRO A 113 20.99 3.84 3.64
CA PRO A 113 22.02 4.67 3.02
C PRO A 113 23.37 3.94 2.85
N HIS A 114 24.16 4.34 1.85
CA HIS A 114 25.53 3.85 1.64
C HIS A 114 26.58 4.61 2.45
N ARG A 115 26.18 5.61 3.24
CA ARG A 115 27.03 6.36 4.15
C ARG A 115 26.42 6.42 5.54
N ASP A 116 27.26 6.50 6.57
CA ASP A 116 26.82 6.45 7.97
C ASP A 116 26.37 7.81 8.53
N THR A 117 26.55 8.87 7.74
CA THR A 117 26.22 10.25 8.13
C THR A 117 24.80 10.66 7.75
N MET A 118 24.02 9.81 7.07
CA MET A 118 22.68 10.18 6.65
C MET A 118 21.77 10.38 7.87
N LYS A 119 21.01 11.48 7.83
CA LYS A 119 19.95 11.77 8.77
C LYS A 119 18.63 11.83 8.04
N ASN A 120 17.55 11.41 8.70
CA ASN A 120 16.21 11.69 8.22
C ASN A 120 15.94 13.20 8.33
N PRO A 121 14.83 13.68 7.76
CA PRO A 121 14.51 15.11 7.81
C PRO A 121 14.24 15.64 9.23
N GLY A 122 13.86 14.76 10.17
CA GLY A 122 13.78 15.07 11.60
C GLY A 122 15.13 15.06 12.35
N GLY A 123 16.27 14.93 11.66
CA GLY A 123 17.62 14.98 12.24
C GLY A 123 18.13 13.69 12.88
N GLN A 124 17.37 12.59 12.85
CA GLN A 124 17.75 11.29 13.37
C GLN A 124 18.65 10.54 12.38
N HIS A 125 19.71 9.89 12.86
CA HIS A 125 20.57 9.05 12.02
C HIS A 125 19.80 7.85 11.45
N ILE A 126 19.93 7.63 10.13
CA ILE A 126 19.43 6.44 9.45
C ILE A 126 20.62 5.49 9.28
N ARG A 127 20.52 4.28 9.85
CA ARG A 127 21.56 3.24 9.69
C ARG A 127 21.47 2.58 8.32
N ARG A 128 22.59 2.07 7.82
CA ARG A 128 22.65 1.27 6.57
C ARG A 128 21.60 0.16 6.55
N GLY A 129 20.99 -0.06 5.39
CA GLY A 129 19.95 -1.06 5.18
C GLY A 129 18.64 -0.80 5.94
N LYS A 130 18.41 0.43 6.42
CA LYS A 130 17.18 0.80 7.15
C LYS A 130 16.24 1.71 6.36
N ASN A 131 16.58 2.06 5.12
CA ASN A 131 15.62 2.72 4.24
C ASN A 131 14.33 1.91 4.12
N PHE A 132 13.20 2.62 4.11
CA PHE A 132 11.83 2.09 4.01
C PHE A 132 11.37 1.18 5.16
N THR A 133 12.13 1.07 6.25
CA THR A 133 11.69 0.35 7.46
C THR A 133 10.76 1.18 8.35
N LYS A 134 10.68 2.48 8.11
CA LYS A 134 9.75 3.44 8.73
C LYS A 134 9.21 4.37 7.65
N ASP A 135 7.99 4.85 7.82
CA ASP A 135 7.25 5.70 6.87
C ASP A 135 7.89 7.07 6.54
N THR A 136 8.92 7.49 7.27
CA THR A 136 9.63 8.77 7.04
C THR A 136 11.09 8.59 6.61
N TRP A 137 11.55 7.35 6.40
CA TRP A 137 12.95 7.04 6.06
C TRP A 137 13.05 6.32 4.70
N PRO A 138 13.85 6.80 3.73
CA PRO A 138 14.72 7.98 3.78
C PRO A 138 13.95 9.30 3.55
N TYR A 139 12.72 9.18 3.07
CA TYR A 139 11.76 10.25 2.83
C TYR A 139 10.36 9.79 3.27
N TRP A 140 9.38 10.69 3.24
CA TRP A 140 8.01 10.38 3.58
C TRP A 140 7.33 9.53 2.49
N HIS A 141 6.90 8.34 2.88
CA HIS A 141 6.28 7.36 2.00
C HIS A 141 5.22 6.53 2.72
N ASN A 142 4.54 5.68 1.97
CA ASN A 142 3.60 4.69 2.47
C ASN A 142 3.85 3.36 1.77
N SER A 143 3.85 2.26 2.52
CA SER A 143 3.68 0.93 1.93
C SER A 143 2.17 0.75 1.69
N HIS A 144 1.76 1.01 0.45
CA HIS A 144 0.38 1.16 0.01
C HIS A 144 -0.15 -0.14 -0.57
N HIS A 145 -1.38 -0.50 -0.21
CA HIS A 145 -2.07 -1.67 -0.75
C HIS A 145 -2.72 -1.34 -2.11
N LEU A 146 -2.33 -2.07 -3.15
CA LEU A 146 -2.81 -1.92 -4.52
C LEU A 146 -4.29 -2.29 -4.64
N ILE A 147 -4.70 -3.40 -4.04
CA ILE A 147 -6.10 -3.66 -3.67
C ILE A 147 -6.26 -3.12 -2.25
N PRO A 148 -6.94 -1.98 -2.04
CA PRO A 148 -7.03 -1.38 -0.73
C PRO A 148 -7.80 -2.28 0.23
N LYS A 149 -7.25 -2.45 1.44
CA LYS A 149 -7.89 -3.28 2.50
C LYS A 149 -9.33 -2.88 2.80
N GLY A 150 -9.62 -1.57 2.78
CA GLY A 150 -10.98 -1.05 2.99
C GLY A 150 -11.93 -1.48 1.89
N VAL A 151 -11.52 -1.29 0.62
CA VAL A 151 -12.31 -1.69 -0.56
C VAL A 151 -12.60 -3.19 -0.55
N LEU A 152 -11.61 -4.04 -0.23
CA LEU A 152 -11.84 -5.49 -0.11
C LEU A 152 -12.86 -5.83 0.97
N ASN A 153 -12.63 -5.35 2.19
CA ASN A 153 -13.48 -5.69 3.33
C ASN A 153 -14.90 -5.14 3.19
N GLU A 154 -15.06 -3.93 2.64
CA GLU A 154 -16.37 -3.34 2.34
C GLU A 154 -17.09 -4.08 1.21
N THR A 155 -16.37 -4.55 0.19
CA THR A 155 -16.96 -5.33 -0.90
C THR A 155 -17.55 -6.64 -0.38
N ILE A 156 -16.83 -7.32 0.52
CA ILE A 156 -17.34 -8.52 1.19
C ILE A 156 -18.52 -8.14 2.10
N ALA A 157 -18.42 -7.10 2.92
CA ALA A 157 -19.48 -6.69 3.86
C ALA A 157 -20.78 -6.25 3.18
N LYS A 158 -20.73 -5.88 1.88
CA LYS A 158 -21.92 -5.55 1.07
C LYS A 158 -22.70 -6.79 0.59
N ILE A 159 -22.19 -8.00 0.83
CA ILE A 159 -22.96 -9.23 0.60
C ILE A 159 -24.11 -9.26 1.62
N PRO A 160 -25.39 -9.32 1.21
CA PRO A 160 -26.52 -9.22 2.14
C PRO A 160 -26.58 -10.31 3.21
N ASP A 161 -26.08 -11.50 2.91
CA ASP A 161 -26.09 -12.64 3.82
C ASP A 161 -24.79 -12.73 4.64
N ALA A 162 -24.92 -12.72 5.97
CA ALA A 162 -23.81 -12.79 6.90
C ALA A 162 -23.05 -14.14 6.85
N ASP A 163 -23.75 -15.25 6.61
CA ASP A 163 -23.10 -16.56 6.50
C ASP A 163 -22.23 -16.62 5.25
N CYS A 164 -22.75 -16.10 4.13
CA CYS A 164 -21.99 -15.93 2.90
C CYS A 164 -20.77 -15.01 3.09
N GLN A 165 -20.89 -13.89 3.82
CA GLN A 165 -19.73 -13.05 4.17
C GLN A 165 -18.64 -13.86 4.90
N MET A 166 -19.04 -14.65 5.90
CA MET A 166 -18.13 -15.49 6.68
C MET A 166 -17.44 -16.53 5.80
N LEU A 167 -18.22 -17.24 4.97
CA LEU A 167 -17.71 -18.27 4.05
C LEU A 167 -16.72 -17.70 3.03
N VAL A 168 -16.99 -16.50 2.48
CA VAL A 168 -16.06 -15.82 1.57
C VAL A 168 -14.72 -15.53 2.26
N ARG A 169 -14.76 -15.03 3.50
CA ARG A 169 -13.54 -14.76 4.29
C ARG A 169 -12.78 -16.05 4.59
N LEU A 170 -13.47 -17.11 5.00
CA LEU A 170 -12.89 -18.42 5.25
C LEU A 170 -12.24 -18.99 3.99
N ALA A 171 -12.92 -18.92 2.84
CA ALA A 171 -12.41 -19.41 1.57
C ALA A 171 -11.13 -18.68 1.15
N LEU A 172 -11.10 -17.34 1.26
CA LEU A 172 -9.90 -16.54 0.98
C LEU A 172 -8.73 -16.91 1.89
N LEU A 173 -8.96 -17.04 3.21
CA LEU A 173 -7.90 -17.38 4.16
C LEU A 173 -7.38 -18.80 3.93
N ARG A 174 -8.26 -19.77 3.67
CA ARG A 174 -7.87 -21.17 3.36
C ARG A 174 -7.17 -21.30 2.01
N ALA A 175 -7.49 -20.43 1.05
CA ALA A 175 -6.73 -20.28 -0.19
C ALA A 175 -5.38 -19.58 0.01
N GLN A 176 -5.02 -19.22 1.24
CA GLN A 176 -3.81 -18.48 1.58
C GLN A 176 -3.70 -17.14 0.84
N TYR A 177 -4.85 -16.49 0.60
CA TYR A 177 -4.84 -15.11 0.15
C TYR A 177 -4.44 -14.20 1.31
N ASN A 178 -3.50 -13.29 1.03
CA ASN A 178 -2.99 -12.34 2.00
C ASN A 178 -3.02 -10.93 1.40
N ILE A 179 -3.83 -10.05 1.98
CA ILE A 179 -3.95 -8.66 1.55
C ILE A 179 -2.60 -7.92 1.66
N ASN A 180 -1.72 -8.34 2.56
CA ASN A 180 -0.38 -7.78 2.76
C ASN A 180 0.67 -8.45 1.87
N HIS A 181 0.30 -9.44 1.05
CA HIS A 181 1.22 -10.15 0.17
C HIS A 181 1.94 -9.17 -0.74
N HIS A 182 3.20 -9.45 -1.00
CA HIS A 182 4.13 -8.52 -1.62
C HIS A 182 3.73 -8.06 -3.03
N VAL A 183 2.98 -8.89 -3.78
CA VAL A 183 2.43 -8.50 -5.08
C VAL A 183 1.35 -7.42 -4.96
N ASN A 184 0.66 -7.35 -3.81
CA ASN A 184 -0.41 -6.39 -3.54
C ASN A 184 0.05 -5.11 -2.82
N VAL A 185 1.35 -4.93 -2.61
CA VAL A 185 1.87 -3.74 -1.91
C VAL A 185 2.95 -3.05 -2.72
N ILE A 186 2.96 -1.73 -2.69
CA ILE A 186 3.96 -0.87 -3.35
C ILE A 186 4.42 0.23 -2.38
N ILE A 187 5.69 0.61 -2.44
CA ILE A 187 6.16 1.79 -1.69
C ILE A 187 5.81 3.02 -2.54
N LEU A 188 4.87 3.83 -2.06
CA LEU A 188 4.51 5.09 -2.70
C LEU A 188 5.08 6.28 -1.92
N PRO A 189 5.78 7.20 -2.59
CA PRO A 189 6.17 8.48 -2.01
C PRO A 189 4.92 9.28 -1.63
N GLN A 190 5.06 10.11 -0.60
CA GLN A 190 4.02 11.05 -0.18
C GLN A 190 4.33 12.46 -0.73
N ASP A 191 5.62 12.78 -0.87
CA ASP A 191 6.13 14.01 -1.47
C ASP A 191 6.08 14.00 -3.00
N MET A 192 5.63 15.11 -3.60
CA MET A 192 5.57 15.27 -5.07
C MET A 192 6.95 15.22 -5.71
N GLU A 193 7.93 15.92 -5.13
CA GLU A 193 9.29 16.01 -5.64
C GLU A 193 9.98 14.64 -5.63
N VAL A 194 9.79 13.86 -4.56
CA VAL A 194 10.28 12.49 -4.46
C VAL A 194 9.59 11.60 -5.50
N ALA A 195 8.27 11.70 -5.61
CA ALA A 195 7.49 10.98 -6.60
C ALA A 195 7.93 11.26 -8.04
N ARG A 196 8.32 12.50 -8.33
CA ARG A 196 8.91 12.87 -9.62
C ARG A 196 10.23 12.18 -9.91
N VAL A 197 11.13 12.12 -8.93
CA VAL A 197 12.41 11.40 -9.06
C VAL A 197 12.14 9.93 -9.37
N LEU A 198 11.18 9.34 -8.67
CA LEU A 198 10.87 7.91 -8.80
C LEU A 198 10.12 7.57 -10.08
N GLY A 199 9.48 8.55 -10.74
CA GLY A 199 8.53 8.27 -11.83
C GLY A 199 7.30 7.54 -11.31
N LEU A 200 6.85 7.89 -10.10
CA LEU A 200 5.70 7.32 -9.43
C LEU A 200 4.63 8.37 -9.19
N PRO A 201 3.35 7.98 -9.03
CA PRO A 201 2.41 8.86 -8.39
C PRO A 201 2.75 8.98 -6.90
N ARG A 202 2.26 10.06 -6.28
CA ARG A 202 2.27 10.17 -4.82
C ARG A 202 0.97 9.63 -4.22
N HIS A 203 1.02 9.24 -2.95
CA HIS A 203 -0.18 8.76 -2.26
C HIS A 203 -1.08 9.90 -1.74
N LEU A 204 -0.53 11.08 -1.42
CA LEU A 204 -1.31 12.20 -0.87
C LEU A 204 -2.05 13.03 -1.92
N ILE A 205 -3.22 13.55 -1.52
CA ILE A 205 -3.85 14.71 -2.13
C ILE A 205 -3.51 15.95 -1.29
N LEU A 206 -2.90 16.97 -1.89
CA LEU A 206 -2.49 18.19 -1.18
C LEU A 206 -2.80 19.45 -2.01
N GLU A 207 -2.88 20.59 -1.33
CA GLU A 207 -3.01 21.93 -1.93
C GLU A 207 -1.69 22.38 -2.59
N ASP A 208 -1.24 21.66 -3.61
CA ASP A 208 -0.11 22.06 -4.46
C ASP A 208 -0.40 21.89 -5.95
N GLY A 209 -1.69 22.01 -6.31
CA GLY A 209 -2.17 22.00 -7.69
C GLY A 209 -2.86 20.71 -8.14
N SER A 210 -2.97 19.68 -7.29
CA SER A 210 -3.97 18.62 -7.53
C SER A 210 -5.38 19.17 -7.37
N TRP A 211 -6.38 18.57 -8.03
CA TRP A 211 -7.79 18.93 -7.83
C TRP A 211 -8.14 18.74 -6.36
N VAL A 212 -8.02 19.82 -5.58
CA VAL A 212 -8.48 19.88 -4.20
C VAL A 212 -9.99 19.85 -4.30
N ILE A 213 -10.56 18.66 -4.13
CA ILE A 213 -11.95 18.59 -3.67
C ILE A 213 -11.86 19.03 -2.21
N GLU A 214 -12.24 20.27 -1.93
CA GLU A 214 -12.54 20.73 -0.57
C GLU A 214 -13.36 19.61 0.11
N ASP A 215 -12.97 19.20 1.30
CA ASP A 215 -13.55 18.09 2.09
C ASP A 215 -13.10 16.64 1.77
N CYS A 216 -12.19 16.38 0.83
CA CYS A 216 -11.60 15.06 0.68
C CYS A 216 -10.42 14.82 1.66
N PRO A 217 -10.42 13.72 2.46
CA PRO A 217 -9.29 13.42 3.34
C PRO A 217 -7.99 13.28 2.54
N LYS A 218 -6.90 13.88 3.02
CA LYS A 218 -5.57 13.92 2.35
C LYS A 218 -4.96 12.55 1.97
N PHE A 219 -5.52 11.46 2.49
CA PHE A 219 -5.10 10.08 2.27
C PHE A 219 -6.18 9.22 1.57
N ASN A 220 -7.33 9.81 1.23
CA ASN A 220 -8.40 9.11 0.52
C ASN A 220 -8.17 9.21 -0.99
N HIS A 221 -8.23 8.09 -1.68
CA HIS A 221 -8.06 8.00 -3.14
C HIS A 221 -9.31 7.36 -3.73
N ALA A 222 -10.44 8.08 -3.64
CA ALA A 222 -11.77 7.58 -3.98
C ALA A 222 -11.90 7.12 -5.44
N ALA A 223 -11.36 7.88 -6.39
CA ALA A 223 -11.39 7.49 -7.80
C ALA A 223 -10.62 6.19 -8.04
N TYR A 224 -9.42 6.05 -7.47
CA TYR A 224 -8.65 4.79 -7.51
C TYR A 224 -9.43 3.64 -6.86
N ASN A 225 -10.04 3.87 -5.69
CA ASN A 225 -10.88 2.88 -5.01
C ASN A 225 -12.03 2.39 -5.89
N MET A 226 -12.68 3.31 -6.63
CA MET A 226 -13.76 2.96 -7.57
C MET A 226 -13.24 2.14 -8.76
N ASN A 227 -12.05 2.47 -9.28
CA ASN A 227 -11.42 1.70 -10.36
C ASN A 227 -11.12 0.26 -9.92
N VAL A 228 -10.53 0.09 -8.73
CA VAL A 228 -10.25 -1.24 -8.16
C VAL A 228 -11.55 -1.98 -7.86
N LEU A 229 -12.56 -1.30 -7.28
CA LEU A 229 -13.86 -1.89 -6.96
C LEU A 229 -14.55 -2.49 -8.19
N GLY A 230 -14.49 -1.80 -9.34
CA GLY A 230 -15.09 -2.28 -10.58
C GLY A 230 -14.56 -3.65 -11.03
N ARG A 231 -13.27 -3.93 -10.81
CA ARG A 231 -12.61 -5.20 -11.14
C ARG A 231 -12.68 -6.22 -10.00
N LEU A 232 -12.69 -5.76 -8.75
CA LEU A 232 -12.79 -6.62 -7.57
C LEU A 232 -14.20 -7.22 -7.41
N LYS A 233 -15.25 -6.44 -7.69
CA LYS A 233 -16.65 -6.84 -7.46
C LYS A 233 -17.03 -8.13 -8.23
N PRO A 234 -16.69 -8.31 -9.52
CA PRO A 234 -16.91 -9.58 -10.22
C PRO A 234 -16.22 -10.79 -9.56
N ILE A 235 -15.00 -10.62 -9.05
CA ILE A 235 -14.26 -11.67 -8.33
C ILE A 235 -15.03 -12.05 -7.06
N ILE A 236 -15.35 -11.08 -6.21
CA ILE A 236 -16.09 -11.32 -4.95
C ILE A 236 -17.51 -11.87 -5.19
N ASN A 237 -18.21 -11.40 -6.23
CA ASN A 237 -19.56 -11.87 -6.54
C ASN A 237 -19.60 -13.34 -6.97
N ARG A 238 -18.54 -13.88 -7.60
CA ARG A 238 -18.49 -15.31 -7.91
C ARG A 238 -18.51 -16.17 -6.65
N TYR A 239 -17.84 -15.73 -5.59
CA TYR A 239 -17.95 -16.38 -4.29
C TYR A 239 -19.35 -16.29 -3.71
N LYS A 240 -20.00 -15.12 -3.81
CA LYS A 240 -21.38 -14.96 -3.38
C LYS A 240 -22.30 -15.98 -4.06
N THR A 241 -22.21 -16.10 -5.39
CA THR A 241 -23.00 -17.07 -6.15
C THR A 241 -22.69 -18.51 -5.74
N ALA A 242 -21.44 -18.83 -5.43
CA ALA A 242 -21.07 -20.16 -4.96
C ALA A 242 -21.57 -20.49 -3.54
N CYS A 243 -21.60 -19.50 -2.65
CA CYS A 243 -22.18 -19.62 -1.31
C CYS A 243 -23.66 -19.97 -1.34
N ASP A 244 -24.40 -19.55 -2.37
CA ASP A 244 -25.83 -19.85 -2.52
C ASP A 244 -26.13 -21.30 -2.94
N ASN A 245 -25.12 -22.13 -3.29
CA ASN A 245 -25.29 -23.50 -3.78
C ASN A 245 -24.72 -24.58 -2.83
N GLU A 246 -23.42 -24.91 -2.94
CA GLU A 246 -22.75 -26.07 -2.32
C GLU A 246 -22.06 -25.75 -0.98
N LEU A 247 -21.55 -24.52 -0.84
CA LEU A 247 -20.76 -24.07 0.32
C LEU A 247 -21.53 -24.09 1.65
N ARG A 248 -22.83 -23.76 1.63
CA ARG A 248 -23.70 -23.86 2.82
C ARG A 248 -24.01 -25.31 3.22
N LYS A 249 -24.06 -26.26 2.27
CA LYS A 249 -24.43 -27.65 2.55
C LYS A 249 -23.32 -28.45 3.21
N ASN A 250 -22.08 -28.28 2.72
CA ASN A 250 -20.96 -29.13 3.12
C ASN A 250 -19.85 -28.37 3.87
N CYS A 251 -19.92 -27.03 3.95
CA CYS A 251 -18.82 -26.17 4.45
C CYS A 251 -17.45 -26.48 3.80
N ASP A 252 -17.47 -27.16 2.65
CA ASP A 252 -16.28 -27.62 1.96
C ASP A 252 -15.76 -26.48 1.07
N THR A 253 -14.84 -25.72 1.63
CA THR A 253 -14.15 -24.66 0.90
C THR A 253 -12.99 -25.20 0.07
N SER A 254 -12.69 -26.52 0.09
CA SER A 254 -11.51 -27.10 -0.57
C SER A 254 -11.57 -26.98 -2.10
N GLN A 255 -12.78 -26.91 -2.66
CA GLN A 255 -13.02 -26.68 -4.09
C GLN A 255 -12.88 -25.20 -4.50
N PHE A 256 -12.75 -24.27 -3.55
CA PHE A 256 -12.76 -22.82 -3.80
C PHE A 256 -11.34 -22.20 -3.82
N LYS A 257 -10.38 -22.91 -4.42
CA LYS A 257 -9.01 -22.42 -4.61
C LYS A 257 -8.87 -21.27 -5.63
N LEU A 258 -9.85 -21.10 -6.51
CA LEU A 258 -9.71 -20.38 -7.79
C LEU A 258 -9.79 -18.84 -7.72
N SER A 259 -9.07 -18.20 -6.82
CA SER A 259 -9.31 -16.76 -6.57
C SER A 259 -8.20 -16.01 -5.86
N LYS A 260 -7.28 -16.71 -5.19
CA LYS A 260 -6.01 -16.09 -4.78
C LYS A 260 -5.31 -15.57 -6.03
N GLU A 261 -5.19 -16.40 -7.05
CA GLU A 261 -4.50 -16.07 -8.30
C GLU A 261 -5.16 -14.90 -9.02
N GLU A 262 -6.49 -14.81 -9.04
CA GLU A 262 -7.21 -13.70 -9.67
C GLU A 262 -7.06 -12.38 -8.90
N LEU A 263 -7.05 -12.44 -7.57
CA LEU A 263 -6.79 -11.25 -6.75
C LEU A 263 -5.34 -10.80 -6.88
N GLU A 264 -4.38 -11.72 -6.92
CA GLU A 264 -2.98 -11.40 -7.18
C GLU A 264 -2.77 -10.88 -8.61
N GLU A 265 -3.52 -11.39 -9.59
CA GLU A 265 -3.51 -10.85 -10.95
C GLU A 265 -4.06 -9.43 -10.98
N LEU A 266 -5.17 -9.17 -10.28
CA LEU A 266 -5.68 -7.82 -10.10
C LEU A 266 -4.64 -6.91 -9.40
N SER A 267 -3.92 -7.40 -8.40
CA SER A 267 -2.81 -6.66 -7.79
C SER A 267 -1.72 -6.32 -8.80
N ARG A 268 -1.33 -7.26 -9.67
CA ARG A 268 -0.34 -7.03 -10.74
C ARG A 268 -0.83 -6.01 -11.77
N ASP A 269 -2.10 -6.07 -12.15
CA ASP A 269 -2.73 -5.09 -13.05
C ASP A 269 -2.77 -3.69 -12.43
N CYS A 270 -3.11 -3.61 -11.14
CA CYS A 270 -3.05 -2.36 -10.37
C CYS A 270 -1.62 -1.83 -10.32
N TYR A 271 -0.62 -2.67 -10.03
CA TYR A 271 0.80 -2.28 -10.01
C TYR A 271 1.23 -1.69 -11.36
N LYS A 272 0.90 -2.37 -12.46
CA LYS A 272 1.18 -1.90 -13.82
C LYS A 272 0.51 -0.55 -14.07
N SER A 273 -0.77 -0.42 -13.78
CA SER A 273 -1.51 0.83 -13.97
C SER A 273 -0.93 1.99 -13.16
N VAL A 274 -0.57 1.74 -11.89
CA VAL A 274 0.04 2.75 -11.00
C VAL A 274 1.40 3.21 -11.52
N THR A 275 2.25 2.27 -11.95
CA THR A 275 3.60 2.59 -12.44
C THR A 275 3.60 3.24 -13.81
N GLU A 276 2.71 2.82 -14.72
CA GLU A 276 2.49 3.49 -16.02
C GLU A 276 1.97 4.92 -15.83
N PHE A 277 0.99 5.11 -14.95
CA PHE A 277 0.49 6.44 -14.62
C PHE A 277 1.58 7.32 -14.02
N GLY A 278 2.38 6.81 -13.07
CA GLY A 278 3.49 7.54 -12.48
C GLY A 278 4.57 7.92 -13.48
N THR A 279 4.81 7.07 -14.48
CA THR A 279 5.75 7.37 -15.56
C THR A 279 5.24 8.50 -16.45
N ALA A 280 3.95 8.51 -16.77
CA ALA A 280 3.33 9.54 -17.60
C ALA A 280 3.05 10.86 -16.86
N HIS A 281 2.73 10.78 -15.57
CA HIS A 281 2.31 11.91 -14.72
C HIS A 281 3.06 11.90 -13.37
N PRO A 282 4.40 12.02 -13.39
CA PRO A 282 5.23 11.89 -12.21
C PRO A 282 4.88 12.93 -11.14
N GLY A 283 4.64 12.45 -9.92
CA GLY A 283 4.26 13.26 -8.77
C GLY A 283 2.80 13.65 -8.66
N SER A 284 1.97 13.34 -9.67
CA SER A 284 0.51 13.45 -9.53
C SER A 284 0.00 12.48 -8.46
N PRO A 285 -1.08 12.81 -7.74
CA PRO A 285 -1.64 11.91 -6.74
C PRO A 285 -2.27 10.69 -7.41
N ILE A 286 -2.24 9.54 -6.71
CA ILE A 286 -2.87 8.29 -7.17
C ILE A 286 -4.39 8.45 -7.38
N SER A 287 -5.01 9.43 -6.73
CA SER A 287 -6.42 9.80 -6.94
C SER A 287 -6.72 10.28 -8.36
N ASP A 288 -5.73 10.82 -9.06
CA ASP A 288 -5.92 11.40 -10.40
C ASP A 288 -5.73 10.34 -11.50
N MET A 289 -5.53 9.07 -11.11
CA MET A 289 -5.42 7.98 -12.06
C MET A 289 -6.71 7.82 -12.87
N PRO A 290 -6.59 7.70 -14.20
CA PRO A 290 -7.74 7.36 -15.02
C PRO A 290 -8.24 5.94 -14.69
N PRO A 291 -9.46 5.58 -15.14
CA PRO A 291 -9.93 4.21 -15.07
C PRO A 291 -8.91 3.22 -15.65
N MET A 292 -8.67 2.11 -14.95
CA MET A 292 -7.79 1.06 -15.43
C MET A 292 -8.35 0.47 -16.72
N ARG A 293 -7.52 0.36 -17.76
CA ARG A 293 -7.93 -0.22 -19.05
C ARG A 293 -8.24 -1.71 -18.87
N GLY A 294 -9.29 -2.17 -19.55
CA GLY A 294 -9.75 -3.57 -19.55
C GLY A 294 -8.72 -4.50 -20.13
#